data_AF-A0A0W4ZTM3-F1
#
_entry.id   AF-A0A0W4ZTM3-F1
#
_cell.length_a   1.000
_cell.length_b   1.000
_cell.length_c   1.000
_cell.angle_alpha   90.00
_cell.angle_beta   90.00
_cell.angle_gamma   90.00
#
_symmetry.space_group_name_H-M   'P 1'
#
loop_
_entity.id
_entity.type
_entity.pdbx_description
1 polymer ?
#
loop_
_entity_poly.entity_id
_entity_poly.type
_entity_poly.pdbx_seq_one_letter_code
_entity_poly.pdbx_strand_id
1 'polypeptide(L)'
;MSIINCDATEGIKNAETLYCPYPKCKSVILLKDMGVLVYRKNKISYKNDNVSSSDTMSTFWTVSSPFVFENLGFSKNIEGNIKFLACADCDRGPLGYYDPNVLNNGEEEYLLATDKVAYGIPSNLD
;
A
#
# COMPACT_ATOMS: atom_id res chain seq x y z
N MET A 1 -4.45 39.36 -5.38
CA MET A 1 -3.65 38.54 -6.30
C MET A 1 -3.27 37.30 -5.53
N SER A 2 -4.18 36.31 -5.50
CA SER A 2 -3.92 35.08 -4.76
C SER A 2 -3.23 34.13 -5.71
N ILE A 3 -1.96 33.85 -5.43
CA ILE A 3 -1.21 32.80 -6.10
C ILE A 3 -1.86 31.49 -5.66
N ILE A 4 -2.63 30.89 -6.57
CA ILE A 4 -3.09 29.52 -6.41
C ILE A 4 -1.84 28.68 -6.64
N ASN A 5 -1.27 28.15 -5.56
CA ASN A 5 -0.29 27.06 -5.65
C ASN A 5 -1.05 25.84 -6.17
N CYS A 6 -1.05 25.66 -7.49
CA CYS A 6 -1.45 24.44 -8.16
C CYS A 6 -0.37 23.37 -7.95
N ASP A 7 -0.30 22.81 -6.75
CA ASP A 7 0.54 21.63 -6.44
C ASP A 7 -0.30 20.45 -5.93
N ALA A 8 -1.51 20.32 -6.46
CA ALA A 8 -2.29 19.10 -6.33
C ALA A 8 -2.21 18.34 -7.65
N THR A 9 -1.31 17.37 -7.75
CA THR A 9 -1.55 16.23 -8.63
C THR A 9 -2.75 15.49 -8.06
N GLU A 10 -3.97 15.89 -8.47
CA GLU A 10 -5.21 15.17 -8.15
C GLU A 10 -5.22 13.83 -8.89
N GLY A 11 -4.36 12.91 -8.47
CA GLY A 11 -4.42 11.52 -8.92
C GLY A 11 -5.69 10.84 -8.42
N ILE A 12 -6.06 9.73 -9.06
CA ILE A 12 -7.23 8.95 -8.67
C ILE A 12 -7.04 8.49 -7.21
N LYS A 13 -7.97 8.85 -6.33
CA LYS A 13 -7.94 8.45 -4.92
C LYS A 13 -8.71 7.16 -4.68
N ASN A 14 -8.37 6.44 -3.61
CA ASN A 14 -9.16 5.29 -3.19
C ASN A 14 -10.55 5.73 -2.76
N ALA A 15 -11.58 5.31 -3.50
CA ALA A 15 -12.96 5.72 -3.27
C ALA A 15 -13.58 5.16 -1.98
N GLU A 16 -12.95 4.15 -1.38
CA GLU A 16 -13.42 3.41 -0.21
C GLU A 16 -12.31 3.21 0.82
N THR A 17 -12.70 3.01 2.08
CA THR A 17 -11.79 2.53 3.13
C THR A 17 -11.28 1.13 2.77
N LEU A 18 -9.98 0.92 2.96
CA LEU A 18 -9.28 -0.32 2.67
C LEU A 18 -9.04 -1.10 3.96
N TYR A 19 -9.28 -2.41 3.90
CA TYR A 19 -9.20 -3.33 5.02
C TYR A 19 -8.19 -4.44 4.76
N CYS A 20 -7.78 -5.10 5.83
CA CYS A 20 -7.02 -6.35 5.75
C CYS A 20 -7.81 -7.35 4.89
N PRO A 21 -7.18 -8.01 3.89
CA PRO A 21 -7.89 -8.94 3.01
C PRO A 21 -8.20 -10.29 3.68
N TYR A 22 -7.72 -10.54 4.90
CA TYR A 22 -7.92 -11.83 5.56
C TYR A 22 -9.33 -11.90 6.18
N PRO A 23 -10.18 -12.88 5.82
CA PRO A 23 -11.61 -12.86 6.20
C PRO A 23 -11.91 -12.77 7.70
N LYS A 24 -11.00 -13.24 8.56
CA LYS A 24 -11.17 -13.19 10.03
C LYS A 24 -10.54 -11.94 10.67
N CYS A 25 -9.91 -11.07 9.89
CA CYS A 25 -9.30 -9.83 10.34
C CYS A 25 -10.06 -8.64 9.75
N LYS A 26 -10.61 -7.78 10.61
CA LYS A 26 -11.40 -6.60 10.21
C LYS A 26 -10.59 -5.30 10.29
N SER A 27 -9.27 -5.43 10.30
CA SER A 27 -8.37 -4.31 10.51
C SER A 27 -8.49 -3.28 9.39
N VAL A 28 -8.60 -2.01 9.76
CA VAL A 28 -8.56 -0.90 8.79
C VAL A 28 -7.10 -0.66 8.42
N ILE A 29 -6.81 -0.63 7.13
CA ILE A 29 -5.44 -0.40 6.61
C ILE A 29 -5.27 1.04 6.17
N LEU A 30 -6.19 1.57 5.37
CA LEU A 30 -6.11 2.92 4.82
C LEU A 30 -7.52 3.50 4.71
N LEU A 31 -7.72 4.72 5.23
CA LEU A 31 -9.01 5.40 5.12
C LEU A 31 -9.30 5.83 3.68
N LYS A 32 -10.58 6.06 3.39
CA LYS A 32 -11.03 6.66 2.12
C LYS A 32 -10.26 7.95 1.81
N ASP A 33 -9.96 8.17 0.53
CA ASP A 33 -9.31 9.38 -0.01
C ASP A 33 -7.87 9.66 0.45
N MET A 34 -7.23 8.71 1.15
CA MET A 34 -5.88 8.86 1.69
C MET A 34 -4.78 8.33 0.77
N GLY A 35 -5.09 7.37 -0.11
CA GLY A 35 -4.17 6.81 -1.09
C GLY A 35 -4.39 7.39 -2.48
N VAL A 36 -3.29 7.58 -3.22
CA VAL A 36 -3.33 7.97 -4.63
C VAL A 36 -2.92 6.80 -5.52
N LEU A 37 -3.64 6.55 -6.61
CA LEU A 37 -3.36 5.45 -7.52
C LEU A 37 -2.09 5.72 -8.32
N VAL A 38 -1.14 4.80 -8.29
CA VAL A 38 0.10 4.85 -9.06
C VAL A 38 0.42 3.51 -9.71
N TYR A 39 1.27 3.57 -10.74
CA TYR A 39 1.82 2.40 -11.41
C TYR A 39 3.31 2.27 -11.09
N ARG A 40 3.73 1.14 -10.52
CA ARG A 40 5.10 0.89 -10.06
C ARG A 40 5.51 -0.56 -10.32
N LYS A 41 6.83 -0.82 -10.28
CA LYS A 41 7.35 -2.19 -10.33
C LYS A 41 6.92 -2.96 -9.09
N ASN A 42 6.40 -4.15 -9.29
CA ASN A 42 5.99 -5.02 -8.22
C ASN A 42 7.19 -5.74 -7.62
N LYS A 43 7.53 -5.40 -6.38
CA LYS A 43 8.62 -6.03 -5.62
C LYS A 43 8.12 -7.07 -4.63
N ILE A 44 6.81 -7.35 -4.62
CA ILE A 44 6.20 -8.37 -3.79
C ILE A 44 6.49 -9.73 -4.42
N SER A 45 7.45 -10.48 -3.86
CA SER A 45 7.77 -11.83 -4.32
C SER A 45 6.80 -12.85 -3.72
N TYR A 46 6.19 -13.67 -4.58
CA TYR A 46 5.53 -14.90 -4.15
C TYR A 46 6.59 -16.00 -4.06
N LYS A 47 6.75 -16.62 -2.89
CA LYS A 47 7.70 -17.73 -2.68
C LYS A 47 7.47 -18.97 -3.56
N ASN A 48 6.46 -18.98 -4.45
CA ASN A 48 6.08 -20.15 -5.24
C ASN A 48 6.29 -20.03 -6.76
N ASP A 49 6.71 -18.87 -7.28
CA ASP A 49 6.93 -18.73 -8.72
C ASP A 49 8.43 -18.70 -9.04
N ASN A 50 8.88 -19.70 -9.80
CA ASN A 50 10.21 -19.73 -10.43
C ASN A 50 10.41 -18.62 -11.49
N VAL A 51 9.58 -17.58 -11.46
CA VAL A 51 9.65 -16.39 -12.29
C VAL A 51 9.97 -15.25 -11.34
N SER A 52 11.12 -14.63 -11.53
CA SER A 52 11.51 -13.40 -10.84
C SER A 52 10.44 -12.32 -11.10
N SER A 53 9.43 -12.25 -10.24
CA SER A 53 8.27 -11.35 -10.36
C SER A 53 8.64 -9.86 -10.21
N SER A 54 9.91 -9.58 -9.88
CA SER A 54 10.49 -8.29 -9.52
C SER A 54 10.46 -7.21 -10.61
N ASP A 55 10.10 -7.55 -11.85
CA ASP A 55 10.06 -6.59 -12.98
C ASP A 55 8.67 -6.36 -13.58
N THR A 56 7.63 -7.02 -13.07
CA THR A 56 6.26 -6.76 -13.53
C THR A 56 5.76 -5.44 -12.96
N MET A 57 5.07 -4.64 -13.77
CA MET A 57 4.43 -3.42 -13.27
C MET A 57 3.03 -3.73 -12.73
N SER A 58 2.62 -3.04 -11.66
CA SER A 58 1.34 -3.23 -10.98
C SER A 58 0.82 -1.90 -10.41
N THR A 59 -0.43 -1.90 -9.98
CA THR A 59 -1.10 -0.73 -9.39
C THR A 59 -0.99 -0.73 -7.87
N PHE A 60 -0.77 0.46 -7.30
CA PHE A 60 -0.62 0.67 -5.87
C PHE A 60 -1.38 1.92 -5.43
N TRP A 61 -1.82 1.91 -4.18
CA TRP A 61 -2.14 3.13 -3.44
C TRP A 61 -0.86 3.63 -2.78
N THR A 62 -0.45 4.84 -3.18
CA THR A 62 0.71 5.52 -2.61
C THR A 62 0.31 6.45 -1.47
N VAL A 63 1.14 6.49 -0.42
CA VAL A 63 1.09 7.49 0.65
C VAL A 63 2.51 7.98 0.96
N SER A 64 2.63 9.24 1.40
CA SER A 64 3.93 9.89 1.67
C SER A 64 4.49 9.62 3.06
N SER A 65 3.67 9.05 3.95
CA SER A 65 4.06 8.80 5.34
C SER A 65 3.42 7.51 5.85
N PRO A 66 4.14 6.69 6.63
CA PRO A 66 3.58 5.45 7.17
C PRO A 66 2.51 5.72 8.24
N PHE A 67 2.49 6.93 8.82
CA PHE A 67 1.49 7.36 9.80
C PHE A 67 0.11 7.62 9.18
N VAL A 68 -0.01 7.56 7.85
CA VAL A 68 -1.29 7.64 7.13
C VAL A 68 -2.06 6.32 7.22
N PHE A 69 -1.39 5.20 7.48
CA PHE A 69 -2.05 3.92 7.68
C PHE A 69 -2.60 3.79 9.10
N GLU A 70 -3.72 3.11 9.25
CA GLU A 70 -4.36 2.90 10.56
C GLU A 70 -3.73 1.72 11.32
N ASN A 71 -3.76 0.51 10.74
CA ASN A 71 -3.27 -0.71 11.40
C ASN A 71 -2.32 -1.49 10.48
N LEU A 72 -1.29 -0.80 10.00
CA LEU A 72 -0.28 -1.37 9.12
C LEU A 72 1.10 -1.25 9.76
N GLY A 73 1.83 -2.37 9.73
CA GLY A 73 3.21 -2.45 10.19
C GLY A 73 4.15 -2.85 9.06
N PHE A 74 5.43 -2.95 9.40
CA PHE A 74 6.45 -3.51 8.52
C PHE A 74 6.76 -4.94 8.92
N SER A 75 7.00 -5.82 7.95
CA SER A 75 7.50 -7.16 8.21
C SER A 75 8.86 -7.09 8.92
N LYS A 76 9.25 -8.18 9.58
CA LYS A 76 10.63 -8.35 10.06
C LYS A 76 11.62 -8.13 8.91
N ASN A 77 12.75 -7.48 9.19
CA ASN A 77 13.75 -7.15 8.19
C ASN A 77 14.14 -8.41 7.39
N ILE A 78 13.89 -8.35 6.08
CA ILE A 78 14.40 -9.31 5.12
C ILE A 78 15.61 -8.63 4.46
N GLU A 79 16.66 -9.39 4.17
CA GLU A 79 17.85 -8.89 3.45
C GLU A 79 17.42 -8.17 2.16
N GLY A 80 17.98 -6.97 1.90
CA GLY A 80 17.69 -6.20 0.69
C GLY A 80 17.05 -4.81 0.86
N ASN A 81 17.05 -4.24 2.07
CA ASN A 81 16.58 -2.87 2.43
C ASN A 81 15.10 -2.55 2.18
N ILE A 82 14.40 -3.30 1.32
CA ILE A 82 12.97 -3.21 1.10
C ILE A 82 12.25 -3.70 2.36
N LYS A 83 11.30 -2.91 2.86
CA LYS A 83 10.41 -3.29 3.95
C LYS A 83 9.05 -3.64 3.40
N PHE A 84 8.58 -4.86 3.65
CA PHE A 84 7.22 -5.24 3.25
C PHE A 84 6.20 -4.74 4.26
N LEU A 85 5.04 -4.35 3.77
CA LEU A 85 3.92 -3.91 4.58
C LEU A 85 3.08 -5.12 5.01
N ALA A 86 2.67 -5.19 6.27
CA ALA A 86 1.84 -6.25 6.82
C ALA A 86 0.73 -5.68 7.69
N CYS A 87 -0.39 -6.40 7.82
CA CYS A 87 -1.44 -6.04 8.76
C CYS A 87 -0.91 -6.13 10.20
N ALA A 88 -1.08 -5.06 10.99
CA ALA A 88 -0.58 -5.01 12.37
C ALA A 88 -1.37 -5.94 13.33
N ASP A 89 -2.62 -6.26 13.01
CA ASP A 89 -3.47 -7.07 13.90
C ASP A 89 -3.27 -8.58 13.74
N CYS A 90 -2.91 -9.05 12.53
CA CYS A 90 -2.79 -10.48 12.25
C CYS A 90 -1.45 -10.90 11.66
N ASP A 91 -0.49 -9.97 11.53
CA ASP A 91 0.86 -10.19 10.97
C ASP A 91 0.88 -10.77 9.55
N ARG A 92 -0.24 -10.71 8.82
CA ARG A 92 -0.35 -11.21 7.46
C ARG A 92 0.07 -10.16 6.45
N GLY A 93 0.85 -10.60 5.48
CA GLY A 93 1.34 -9.81 4.36
C GLY A 93 2.15 -10.71 3.42
N PRO A 94 2.84 -10.13 2.43
CA PRO A 94 2.93 -8.69 2.16
C PRO A 94 1.65 -8.09 1.57
N LEU A 95 1.23 -6.94 2.09
CA LEU A 95 0.15 -6.09 1.53
C LEU A 95 0.70 -5.03 0.57
N GLY A 96 2.00 -4.77 0.63
CA GLY A 96 2.67 -3.66 -0.03
C GLY A 96 4.16 -3.67 0.27
N TYR A 97 4.86 -2.62 -0.14
CA TYR A 97 6.28 -2.43 0.20
C TYR A 97 6.67 -0.95 0.32
N TYR A 98 7.80 -0.71 0.97
CA TYR A 98 8.55 0.54 0.97
C TYR A 98 10.00 0.22 0.57
N ASP A 99 10.54 0.97 -0.39
CA ASP A 99 11.95 0.86 -0.79
C ASP A 99 12.66 2.18 -0.48
N PRO A 100 13.57 2.22 0.51
CA PRO A 100 14.26 3.44 0.90
C PRO A 100 15.16 4.02 -0.20
N ASN A 101 15.44 3.27 -1.27
CA ASN A 101 16.26 3.74 -2.39
C ASN A 101 15.44 4.32 -3.55
N VAL A 102 14.10 4.32 -3.45
CA VAL A 102 13.20 4.85 -4.47
C VAL A 102 12.39 5.99 -3.87
N LEU A 103 12.59 7.19 -4.40
CA LEU A 103 11.88 8.40 -3.98
C LEU A 103 10.89 8.84 -5.07
N ASN A 104 9.74 9.37 -4.66
CA ASN A 104 8.77 10.02 -5.52
C ASN A 104 8.93 11.54 -5.38
N ASN A 105 9.43 12.21 -6.41
CA ASN A 105 9.75 13.65 -6.38
C ASN A 105 10.66 14.08 -5.22
N GLY A 106 11.58 13.20 -4.80
CA GLY A 106 12.51 13.47 -3.69
C GLY A 106 11.97 13.11 -2.31
N GLU A 107 10.74 12.59 -2.22
CA GLU A 107 10.11 12.18 -0.97
C GLU A 107 9.95 10.65 -0.89
N GLU A 108 9.83 10.15 0.34
CA GLU A 108 9.54 8.74 0.59
C GLU A 108 8.17 8.33 0.03
N GLU A 109 8.07 7.08 -0.42
CA GLU A 109 6.85 6.53 -1.00
C GLU A 109 6.53 5.15 -0.40
N TYR A 110 5.32 5.00 0.16
CA TYR A 110 4.84 3.75 0.74
C TYR A 110 3.72 3.20 -0.15
N LEU A 111 3.91 1.98 -0.66
CA LEU A 111 3.08 1.42 -1.73
C LEU A 111 2.25 0.25 -1.22
N LEU A 112 0.94 0.43 -1.14
CA LEU A 112 -0.05 -0.58 -0.77
C LEU A 112 -0.65 -1.19 -2.06
N ALA A 113 -0.49 -2.49 -2.28
CA ALA A 113 -0.92 -3.13 -3.52
C ALA A 113 -2.45 -3.19 -3.62
N THR A 114 -3.01 -2.75 -4.76
CA THR A 114 -4.46 -2.63 -4.92
C THR A 114 -5.18 -3.97 -4.88
N ASP A 115 -4.49 -5.08 -5.17
CA ASP A 115 -4.97 -6.46 -5.19
C ASP A 115 -4.69 -7.22 -3.87
N LYS A 116 -4.10 -6.56 -2.87
CA LYS A 116 -3.79 -7.13 -1.55
C LYS A 116 -4.58 -6.53 -0.40
N VAL A 117 -5.70 -5.88 -0.70
CA VAL A 117 -6.58 -5.26 0.28
C VAL A 117 -8.04 -5.51 -0.08
N ALA A 118 -8.92 -5.44 0.92
CA ALA A 118 -10.35 -5.47 0.72
C ALA A 118 -10.92 -4.04 0.72
N TYR A 119 -11.94 -3.78 -0.10
CA TYR A 119 -12.55 -2.46 -0.25
C TYR A 119 -13.91 -2.43 0.44
N GLY A 120 -14.18 -1.35 1.20
CA GLY A 120 -15.53 -0.91 1.57
C GLY A 120 -16.44 -1.90 2.30
N ILE A 121 -15.93 -2.74 3.20
CA ILE A 121 -16.75 -3.81 3.82
C ILE A 121 -17.88 -3.23 4.71
N PRO A 122 -19.17 -3.40 4.34
CA PRO A 122 -20.19 -4.11 5.16
C PRO A 122 -21.14 -4.97 4.28
N SER A 123 -21.87 -6.02 4.68
CA SER A 123 -22.46 -6.51 5.93
C SER A 123 -22.59 -8.06 5.86
N ASN A 124 -22.44 -8.75 6.99
CA ASN A 124 -22.75 -10.18 7.21
C ASN A 124 -22.04 -11.19 6.30
N LEU A 125 -20.84 -11.61 6.69
CA LEU A 125 -20.50 -13.03 6.54
C LEU A 125 -20.96 -13.71 7.82
N ASP A 126 -22.13 -14.35 7.74
CA ASP A 126 -22.51 -15.47 8.60
C ASP A 126 -21.52 -16.64 8.46
#